data_AF-H8WH60-F1
#
_entry.id   AF-H8WH60-F1
#
_cell.length_a   1.000
_cell.length_b   1.000
_cell.length_c   1.000
_cell.angle_alpha   90.00
_cell.angle_beta   90.00
_cell.angle_gamma   90.00
#
_symmetry.space_group_name_H-M   'P 1'
#
loop_
_entity.id
_entity.type
_entity.pdbx_description
1 polymer ?
#
loop_
_entity_poly.entity_id
_entity_poly.type
_entity_poly.pdbx_seq_one_letter_code
_entity_poly.pdbx_strand_id
1 'polypeptide(L)'
;MNSIQNIQQLREFLTVYNTLSERCFNACARDYTTSTLTKDEGSCVSQCIDKQMLVNRRFMLVFAEQAPKALFKQGEQSPTEAIKSASWFPYGRKTSSTNSQYQHSSRFEQECGR
;
A
#
# COMPACT_ATOMS: atom_id res chain seq x y z
N MET A 1 27.14 4.61 -17.06
CA MET A 1 25.70 4.98 -17.13
C MET A 1 24.92 3.68 -17.17
N ASN A 2 24.26 3.31 -16.06
CA ASN A 2 23.56 2.03 -15.96
C ASN A 2 22.35 2.06 -16.89
N SER A 3 22.39 1.23 -17.94
CA SER A 3 21.24 0.96 -18.76
C SER A 3 20.18 0.29 -17.89
N ILE A 4 18.95 0.78 -18.01
CA ILE A 4 17.78 0.17 -17.36
C ILE A 4 17.53 -1.16 -18.11
N GLN A 5 18.14 -2.24 -17.63
CA GLN A 5 18.11 -3.53 -18.32
C GLN A 5 16.78 -4.26 -18.12
N ASN A 6 15.92 -3.78 -17.22
CA ASN A 6 14.68 -4.45 -16.86
C ASN A 6 13.52 -3.46 -16.73
N ILE A 7 12.45 -3.69 -17.49
CA ILE A 7 11.21 -2.88 -17.46
C ILE A 7 10.58 -2.89 -16.07
N GLN A 8 10.74 -3.97 -15.30
CA GLN A 8 10.21 -4.06 -13.94
C GLN A 8 10.93 -3.08 -13.00
N GLN A 9 12.26 -3.00 -13.07
CA GLN A 9 13.04 -2.04 -12.28
C GLN A 9 12.69 -0.58 -12.63
N LEU A 10 12.40 -0.31 -13.91
CA LEU A 10 11.91 1.01 -14.32
C LEU A 10 10.56 1.33 -13.69
N ARG A 11 9.61 0.39 -13.72
CA ARG A 11 8.28 0.57 -13.11
C ARG A 11 8.38 0.82 -11.62
N GLU A 12 9.24 0.08 -10.93
CA GLU A 12 9.50 0.27 -9.50
C GLU A 12 10.10 1.65 -9.23
N PHE A 13 11.09 2.06 -10.02
CA PHE A 13 11.67 3.40 -9.92
C PHE A 13 10.64 4.50 -10.13
N LEU A 14 9.82 4.40 -11.18
CA LEU A 14 8.77 5.38 -11.48
C LEU A 14 7.69 5.44 -10.38
N THR A 15 7.36 4.29 -9.79
CA THR A 15 6.41 4.23 -8.67
C THR A 15 6.95 4.99 -7.45
N VAL A 16 8.23 4.79 -7.12
CA VAL A 16 8.89 5.51 -6.04
C VAL A 16 9.00 7.00 -6.38
N TYR A 17 9.39 7.34 -7.61
CA TYR A 17 9.47 8.72 -8.06
C TYR A 17 8.14 9.48 -7.90
N ASN A 18 7.04 8.90 -8.37
CA ASN A 18 5.70 9.49 -8.25
C ASN A 18 5.30 9.68 -6.78
N THR A 19 5.58 8.67 -5.94
CA THR A 19 5.27 8.74 -4.51
C THR A 19 6.07 9.85 -3.81
N LEU A 20 7.36 9.97 -4.12
CA LEU A 20 8.24 11.00 -3.54
C LEU A 20 7.85 12.40 -4.00
N SER A 21 7.57 12.57 -5.28
CA SER A 21 7.20 13.86 -5.85
C SER A 21 5.88 14.36 -5.27
N GLU A 22 4.85 13.52 -5.16
CA GLU A 22 3.58 13.89 -4.53
C GLU A 22 3.77 14.27 -3.05
N ARG A 23 4.47 13.43 -2.27
CA ARG A 23 4.68 13.68 -0.83
C ARG A 23 5.47 14.96 -0.58
N CYS A 24 6.56 15.17 -1.31
CA CYS A 24 7.40 16.35 -1.11
C CYS A 24 6.74 17.61 -1.67
N PHE A 25 5.95 17.51 -2.74
CA PHE A 25 5.14 18.63 -3.22
C PHE A 25 4.14 19.08 -2.14
N ASN A 26 3.35 18.14 -1.60
CA ASN A 26 2.36 18.43 -0.56
C ASN A 26 2.97 18.95 0.75
N ALA A 27 4.22 18.57 1.05
CA ALA A 27 4.91 19.02 2.26
C ALA A 27 5.62 20.38 2.11
N CYS A 28 6.17 20.65 0.93
CA CYS A 28 7.09 21.77 0.73
C CYS A 28 6.50 22.94 -0.07
N ALA A 29 5.62 22.69 -1.05
CA ALA A 29 4.98 23.76 -1.81
C ALA A 29 3.91 24.44 -0.93
N ARG A 30 4.21 25.64 -0.45
CA ARG A 30 3.38 26.38 0.51
C ARG A 30 3.07 27.79 0.03
N ASP A 31 3.93 28.37 -0.81
CA ASP A 31 3.75 29.69 -1.38
C ASP A 31 3.39 29.58 -2.87
N TYR A 32 2.23 30.14 -3.24
CA TYR A 32 1.73 30.15 -4.62
C TYR A 32 1.71 31.57 -5.21
N THR A 33 2.39 32.53 -4.59
CA THR A 33 2.46 33.91 -5.07
C THR A 33 3.38 34.07 -6.28
N THR A 34 4.36 33.18 -6.44
CA THR A 34 5.32 33.18 -7.56
C THR A 34 5.25 31.89 -8.37
N SER A 35 5.54 31.98 -9.68
CA SER A 35 5.65 30.80 -10.56
C SER A 35 6.91 29.96 -10.34
N THR A 36 7.84 30.44 -9.51
CA THR A 36 9.08 29.76 -9.16
C THR A 36 9.11 29.42 -7.68
N LEU A 37 9.75 28.30 -7.34
CA LEU A 37 9.99 27.91 -5.95
C LEU A 37 10.84 28.94 -5.22
N THR A 38 10.46 29.26 -3.99
CA THR A 38 11.28 30.09 -3.10
C THR A 38 12.50 29.31 -2.60
N LYS A 39 13.50 30.02 -2.05
CA LYS A 39 14.73 29.37 -1.52
C LYS A 39 14.40 28.36 -0.40
N ASP A 40 13.43 28.68 0.44
CA ASP A 40 13.03 27.84 1.57
C ASP A 40 12.31 26.57 1.09
N GLU A 41 11.45 26.67 0.09
CA GLU A 41 10.80 25.51 -0.53
C GLU A 41 11.82 24.63 -1.27
N GLY A 42 12.78 25.25 -1.97
CA GLY A 42 13.89 24.53 -2.59
C GLY A 42 14.70 23.71 -1.59
N SER A 43 15.06 24.31 -0.45
CA SER A 43 15.76 23.59 0.63
C SER A 43 14.89 22.49 1.26
N CYS A 44 13.59 22.76 1.44
CA CYS A 44 12.64 21.77 1.95
C CYS A 44 12.57 20.54 1.05
N VAL A 45 12.46 20.71 -0.27
CA VAL A 45 12.36 19.58 -1.22
C VAL A 45 13.61 18.70 -1.16
N SER A 46 14.82 19.28 -1.13
CA SER A 46 16.06 18.51 -0.99
C SER A 46 16.07 17.68 0.29
N GLN A 47 15.76 18.30 1.43
CA GLN A 47 15.71 17.59 2.71
C GLN A 47 14.58 16.55 2.78
N CYS A 48 13.45 16.80 2.14
CA CYS A 48 12.31 15.88 2.10
C CYS A 48 12.70 14.57 1.41
N ILE A 49 13.37 14.66 0.26
CA ILE A 49 13.82 13.49 -0.48
C ILE A 49 14.81 12.68 0.36
N ASP A 50 15.82 13.34 0.96
CA ASP A 50 16.82 12.67 1.80
C ASP A 50 16.16 11.97 2.99
N LYS A 51 15.28 12.68 3.71
CA LYS A 51 14.52 12.12 4.84
C LYS A 51 13.73 10.89 4.40
N GLN A 52 13.03 10.97 3.28
CA GLN A 52 12.15 9.89 2.85
C GLN A 52 12.94 8.65 2.41
N MET A 53 14.10 8.82 1.79
CA MET A 53 15.00 7.70 1.49
C MET A 53 15.56 7.05 2.75
N LEU A 54 15.97 7.84 3.74
CA LEU A 54 16.46 7.34 5.03
C LEU A 54 15.37 6.63 5.83
N VAL A 55 14.16 7.20 5.85
CA VAL A 55 12.98 6.61 6.49
C VAL A 55 12.62 5.29 5.81
N ASN A 56 12.56 5.23 4.48
CA ASN A 56 12.28 4.00 3.76
C ASN A 56 13.29 2.91 4.08
N ARG A 57 14.60 3.24 4.11
CA ARG A 57 15.64 2.28 4.49
C ARG A 57 15.45 1.77 5.92
N ARG A 58 15.18 2.66 6.88
CA ARG A 58 14.95 2.27 8.27
C ARG A 58 13.67 1.45 8.43
N PHE A 59 12.61 1.82 7.73
CA PHE A 59 11.34 1.10 7.74
C PHE A 59 11.51 -0.34 7.29
N MET A 60 12.29 -0.57 6.23
CA MET A 60 12.61 -1.94 5.76
C MET A 60 13.32 -2.78 6.82
N LEU A 61 14.26 -2.18 7.58
CA LEU A 61 14.96 -2.87 8.67
C LEU A 61 14.01 -3.25 9.81
N VAL A 62 13.17 -2.30 10.24
CA VAL A 62 12.19 -2.54 11.30
C VAL A 62 11.15 -3.57 10.85
N PHE A 63 10.68 -3.49 9.61
CA PHE A 63 9.72 -4.43 9.07
C PHE A 63 10.29 -5.86 9.05
N ALA A 64 11.54 -6.04 8.63
CA ALA A 64 12.21 -7.35 8.67
C ALA A 64 12.29 -7.93 10.10
N GLU A 65 12.43 -7.08 11.12
CA GLU A 65 12.45 -7.52 12.53
C GLU A 65 11.05 -7.85 13.08
N GLN A 66 10.03 -7.10 12.67
CA GLN A 66 8.69 -7.16 13.27
C GLN A 66 7.72 -8.09 12.52
N ALA A 67 7.85 -8.21 11.20
CA ALA A 67 7.00 -9.08 10.38
C ALA A 67 6.92 -10.53 10.90
N PRO A 68 8.03 -11.23 11.24
CA PRO A 68 7.93 -12.59 11.78
C PRO A 68 7.17 -12.62 13.12
N LYS A 69 7.40 -11.65 14.01
CA LYS A 69 6.72 -11.57 15.32
C LYS A 69 5.20 -11.42 15.17
N ALA A 70 4.75 -10.71 14.13
CA ALA A 70 3.34 -10.57 13.81
C ALA A 70 2.73 -11.84 13.18
N LEU A 71 3.49 -12.54 12.34
CA LEU A 71 3.07 -13.79 11.70
C LEU A 71 2.96 -14.95 12.71
N PHE A 72 3.92 -15.08 13.64
CA PHE A 72 3.89 -16.14 14.65
C PHE A 72 2.80 -15.94 15.70
N LYS A 73 2.27 -14.72 15.89
CA LYS A 73 1.07 -14.50 16.72
C LYS A 73 -0.21 -15.06 16.09
N GLN A 74 -0.22 -15.34 14.79
CA GLN A 74 -1.33 -16.03 14.11
C GLN A 74 -1.13 -17.56 14.04
N GLY A 75 -0.06 -18.08 14.66
CA GLY A 75 0.29 -19.49 14.68
C GLY A 75 -0.28 -20.27 15.86
N GLU A 76 -1.60 -20.21 16.08
CA GLU A 76 -2.32 -21.27 16.79
C GLU A 76 -3.69 -21.50 16.13
N GLN A 77 -3.67 -21.97 14.88
CA GLN A 77 -4.71 -22.85 14.32
C GLN A 77 -4.03 -23.88 13.42
N SER A 78 -4.05 -25.13 13.87
CA SER A 78 -3.60 -26.30 13.12
C SER A 78 -4.39 -26.46 11.81
N PRO A 79 -3.77 -26.82 10.66
CA PRO A 79 -4.45 -27.00 9.38
C PRO A 79 -5.51 -28.12 9.35
N THR A 80 -5.73 -28.87 10.43
CA THR A 80 -6.63 -30.03 10.44
C THR A 80 -8.09 -29.70 10.74
N GLU A 81 -8.43 -28.46 11.14
CA GLU A 81 -9.81 -28.10 11.51
C GLU A 81 -10.59 -27.34 10.43
N ALA A 82 -9.94 -26.85 9.38
CA ALA A 82 -10.61 -26.13 8.27
C ALA A 82 -11.46 -27.04 7.35
N ILE A 83 -11.44 -28.36 7.53
CA ILE A 83 -12.22 -29.31 6.72
C ILE A 83 -13.65 -29.52 7.27
N LYS A 84 -13.96 -29.08 8.50
CA LYS A 84 -15.27 -29.35 9.13
C LYS A 84 -16.31 -28.24 9.03
N SER A 85 -15.99 -27.03 8.57
CA SER A 85 -16.96 -25.92 8.50
C SER A 85 -17.68 -25.76 7.15
N ALA A 86 -17.34 -26.58 6.15
CA ALA A 86 -18.09 -26.66 4.89
C ALA A 86 -19.29 -27.63 5.01
N SER A 87 -20.24 -27.33 5.90
CA SER A 87 -21.49 -28.10 5.98
C SER A 87 -22.68 -27.20 6.33
N TRP A 88 -22.97 -26.23 5.47
CA TRP A 88 -24.29 -25.60 5.47
C TRP A 88 -24.73 -25.17 4.08
N PHE A 89 -24.78 -26.08 3.09
CA PHE A 89 -25.76 -25.95 1.99
C PHE A 89 -26.06 -27.34 1.41
N PRO A 90 -27.28 -27.87 1.62
CA PRO A 90 -27.73 -29.09 0.97
C PRO A 90 -28.29 -28.76 -0.43
N TYR A 91 -27.86 -29.54 -1.42
CA TYR A 91 -28.38 -29.61 -2.79
C TYR A 91 -28.09 -28.44 -3.77
N GLY A 92 -27.34 -28.79 -4.83
CA GLY A 92 -27.73 -28.40 -6.19
C GLY A 92 -26.80 -27.46 -6.95
N ARG A 93 -25.88 -28.05 -7.71
CA ARG A 93 -25.15 -27.43 -8.82
C ARG A 93 -26.13 -26.89 -9.89
N LYS A 94 -26.01 -25.63 -10.30
CA LYS A 94 -26.23 -25.20 -11.70
C LYS A 94 -25.18 -24.19 -12.14
N THR A 95 -24.38 -24.62 -13.10
CA THR A 95 -23.52 -23.78 -13.95
C THR A 95 -24.39 -23.16 -15.04
N SER A 96 -24.34 -21.84 -15.23
CA SER A 96 -24.39 -21.15 -16.54
C SER A 96 -24.60 -19.64 -16.38
N SER A 97 -23.61 -18.87 -16.85
CA SER A 97 -23.70 -17.55 -17.50
C SER A 97 -25.05 -16.81 -17.45
N THR A 98 -25.08 -15.65 -16.78
CA THR A 98 -25.57 -14.36 -17.32
C THR A 98 -25.10 -13.19 -16.44
N ASN A 99 -24.85 -12.06 -17.10
CA ASN A 99 -24.34 -10.79 -16.57
C ASN A 99 -25.48 -9.92 -15.98
N SER A 100 -25.36 -9.46 -14.73
CA SER A 100 -26.05 -8.28 -14.12
C SER A 100 -25.63 -8.21 -12.65
N GLN A 101 -24.67 -7.37 -12.25
CA GLN A 101 -24.85 -5.97 -11.84
C GLN A 101 -25.97 -5.77 -10.80
N TYR A 102 -25.57 -5.32 -9.60
CA TYR A 102 -26.37 -4.81 -8.47
C TYR A 102 -27.09 -5.79 -7.54
N GLN A 103 -26.43 -6.15 -6.44
CA GLN A 103 -26.98 -6.23 -5.05
C GLN A 103 -25.88 -6.87 -4.17
N HIS A 104 -25.41 -6.34 -3.05
CA HIS A 104 -25.94 -5.33 -2.14
C HIS A 104 -24.77 -4.92 -1.20
N SER A 105 -24.18 -3.74 -1.43
CA SER A 105 -23.08 -3.18 -0.61
C SER A 105 -23.65 -2.37 0.56
N SER A 106 -24.20 -3.05 1.57
CA SER A 106 -24.68 -2.39 2.80
C SER A 106 -24.32 -3.16 4.07
N ARG A 107 -23.04 -3.56 4.16
CA ARG A 107 -22.44 -4.07 5.40
C ARG A 107 -21.00 -3.61 5.55
N PHE A 108 -20.76 -2.30 5.46
CA PHE A 108 -19.43 -1.72 5.73
C PHE A 108 -19.45 -0.33 6.41
N GLU A 109 -20.57 0.12 6.99
CA GLU A 109 -20.68 1.48 7.56
C GLU A 109 -20.95 1.54 9.07
N GLN A 110 -20.57 0.54 9.88
CA GLN A 110 -20.86 0.61 11.34
C GLN A 110 -19.70 0.37 12.31
N GLU A 111 -18.45 0.17 11.89
CA GLU A 111 -17.35 -0.01 12.86
C GLU A 111 -16.07 0.78 12.51
N CYS A 112 -16.17 2.11 12.42
CA CYS A 112 -15.02 2.97 12.65
C CYS A 112 -15.49 4.27 13.33
N GLY A 113 -15.67 4.19 14.64
CA GLY A 113 -16.24 5.27 15.44
C GLY A 113 -16.23 4.97 16.93
N ARG A 114 -15.07 4.58 17.48
CA ARG A 114 -14.74 4.79 18.88
C ARG A 114 -13.24 4.68 19.13
#